data_AF-A0A0F9PM17-F1
#
_entry.id   AF-A0A0F9PM17-F1
#
_cell.length_a   1.000
_cell.length_b   1.000
_cell.length_c   1.000
_cell.angle_alpha   90.00
_cell.angle_beta   90.00
_cell.angle_gamma   90.00
#
_symmetry.space_group_name_H-M   'P 1'
#
loop_
_entity.id
_entity.type
_entity.pdbx_description
1 polymer ?
#
loop_
_entity_poly.entity_id
_entity_poly.type
_entity_poly.pdbx_seq_one_letter_code
_entity_poly.pdbx_strand_id
1 'polypeptide(L)'
;MMFQIFNDDWLQSLDTIEEIMWFLVFYLIFLLIIAIFLKIALGFFSKARHTNFGQVFITSFLITIAFALIFLFMGGWLALIIAIILMWLIISFRHNIGFLAAIIVTILAFLIYILVAIVIGLIIGTTLIVLPF
;
A
#
# COMPACT_ATOMS: atom_id res chain seq x y z
N MET A 1 45.65 -2.34 8.53
CA MET A 1 45.18 -1.80 7.24
C MET A 1 44.28 -2.79 6.50
N MET A 2 44.76 -3.93 5.99
CA MET A 2 43.88 -4.91 5.30
C MET A 2 42.75 -5.44 6.20
N PHE A 3 43.04 -5.81 7.46
CA PHE A 3 42.02 -6.24 8.43
C PHE A 3 41.02 -5.14 8.87
N GLN A 4 41.39 -3.85 8.76
CA GLN A 4 40.48 -2.74 9.05
C GLN A 4 39.53 -2.51 7.87
N ILE A 5 40.05 -2.56 6.64
CA ILE A 5 39.23 -2.44 5.41
C ILE A 5 38.16 -3.53 5.36
N PHE A 6 38.52 -4.80 5.64
CA PHE A 6 37.54 -5.89 5.70
C PHE A 6 36.48 -5.70 6.81
N ASN A 7 36.85 -5.09 7.93
CA ASN A 7 35.91 -4.84 9.02
C ASN A 7 34.95 -3.68 8.69
N ASP A 8 35.45 -2.61 8.07
CA ASP A 8 34.66 -1.44 7.71
C ASP A 8 33.70 -1.76 6.55
N ASP A 9 34.14 -2.50 5.54
CA ASP A 9 33.30 -2.97 4.41
C ASP A 9 32.22 -3.97 4.89
N TRP A 10 32.58 -4.85 5.84
CA TRP A 10 31.62 -5.80 6.43
C TRP A 10 30.58 -5.09 7.29
N LEU A 11 30.99 -4.10 8.09
CA LEU A 11 30.07 -3.27 8.88
C LEU A 11 29.13 -2.43 7.99
N GLN A 12 29.62 -1.87 6.88
CA GLN A 12 28.77 -1.21 5.88
C GLN A 12 27.79 -2.17 5.22
N SER A 13 28.20 -3.42 4.96
CA SER A 13 27.29 -4.43 4.41
C SER A 13 26.16 -4.80 5.39
N LEU A 14 26.44 -4.79 6.70
CA LEU A 14 25.40 -5.04 7.70
C LEU A 14 24.44 -3.86 7.84
N ASP A 15 24.95 -2.63 7.79
CA ASP A 15 24.13 -1.41 7.82
C ASP A 15 23.13 -1.39 6.64
N THR A 16 23.63 -1.69 5.43
CA THR A 16 22.77 -1.80 4.24
C THR A 16 21.77 -2.97 4.29
N ILE A 17 22.15 -4.12 4.87
CA ILE A 17 21.23 -5.25 5.06
C ILE A 17 20.14 -4.91 6.08
N GLU A 18 20.51 -4.26 7.19
CA GLU A 18 19.56 -3.80 8.21
C GLU A 18 18.56 -2.80 7.62
N GLU A 19 19.04 -1.81 6.85
CA GLU A 19 18.19 -0.85 6.14
C GLU A 19 17.20 -1.55 5.20
N ILE A 20 17.67 -2.51 4.38
CA ILE A 20 16.81 -3.29 3.48
C ILE A 20 15.77 -4.09 4.29
N MET A 21 16.17 -4.69 5.40
CA MET A 21 15.26 -5.46 6.25
C MET A 21 14.16 -4.57 6.85
N TRP A 22 14.52 -3.42 7.41
CA TRP A 22 13.55 -2.46 7.94
C TRP A 22 12.62 -1.93 6.84
N PHE A 23 13.16 -1.62 5.66
CA PHE A 23 12.36 -1.25 4.50
C PHE A 23 11.33 -2.33 4.16
N LEU A 24 11.73 -3.60 4.09
CA LEU A 24 10.82 -4.71 3.83
C LEU A 24 9.75 -4.88 4.92
N VAL A 25 10.11 -4.68 6.19
CA VAL A 25 9.17 -4.74 7.31
C VAL A 25 8.13 -3.62 7.21
N PHE A 26 8.56 -2.37 7.03
CA PHE A 26 7.63 -1.24 6.85
C PHE A 26 6.76 -1.40 5.61
N TYR A 27 7.32 -1.91 4.52
CA TYR A 27 6.59 -2.23 3.30
C TYR A 27 5.51 -3.30 3.53
N LEU A 28 5.84 -4.36 4.28
CA LEU A 28 4.87 -5.40 4.64
C LEU A 28 3.75 -4.83 5.52
N ILE A 29 4.07 -4.00 6.51
CA ILE A 29 3.09 -3.32 7.37
C ILE A 29 2.16 -2.45 6.51
N PHE A 30 2.72 -1.66 5.59
CA PHE A 30 1.94 -0.84 4.66
C PHE A 30 0.98 -1.68 3.80
N LEU A 31 1.44 -2.80 3.26
CA LEU A 31 0.59 -3.73 2.51
C LEU A 31 -0.54 -4.31 3.37
N LEU A 32 -0.26 -4.70 4.61
CA LEU A 32 -1.28 -5.20 5.54
C LEU A 32 -2.34 -4.14 5.82
N ILE A 33 -1.93 -2.89 6.05
CA ILE A 33 -2.82 -1.75 6.27
C ILE A 33 -3.75 -1.56 5.06
N ILE A 34 -3.20 -1.48 3.84
CA ILE A 34 -4.01 -1.36 2.62
C ILE A 34 -4.97 -2.56 2.48
N ALA A 35 -4.47 -3.77 2.68
CA ALA A 35 -5.27 -4.98 2.53
C ALA A 35 -6.46 -5.02 3.51
N ILE A 36 -6.26 -4.57 4.75
CA ILE A 36 -7.32 -4.49 5.76
C ILE A 36 -8.40 -3.51 5.30
N PHE A 37 -8.03 -2.27 4.93
CA PHE A 37 -9.01 -1.27 4.52
C PHE A 37 -9.74 -1.66 3.24
N LEU A 38 -9.02 -2.20 2.25
CA LEU A 38 -9.62 -2.70 1.02
C LEU A 38 -10.59 -3.87 1.30
N LYS A 39 -10.24 -4.77 2.21
CA LYS A 39 -11.12 -5.89 2.60
C LYS A 39 -12.41 -5.39 3.24
N ILE A 40 -12.30 -4.43 4.16
CA ILE A 40 -13.48 -3.84 4.81
C ILE A 40 -14.35 -3.14 3.76
N ALA A 41 -13.74 -2.35 2.87
CA ALA A 41 -14.45 -1.65 1.80
C ALA A 41 -15.17 -2.62 0.84
N LEU A 42 -14.52 -3.71 0.44
CA LEU A 42 -15.12 -4.78 -0.38
C LEU A 42 -16.27 -5.49 0.35
N GLY A 43 -16.22 -5.57 1.68
CA GLY A 43 -17.27 -6.16 2.50
C GLY A 43 -18.63 -5.48 2.38
N PHE A 44 -18.68 -4.21 1.96
CA PHE A 44 -19.93 -3.49 1.70
C PHE A 44 -20.61 -3.90 0.37
N PHE A 45 -19.92 -4.65 -0.49
CA PHE A 45 -20.44 -5.04 -1.80
C PHE A 45 -20.80 -6.53 -1.81
N SER A 46 -22.10 -6.82 -1.73
CA SER A 46 -22.63 -8.20 -1.71
C SER A 46 -22.27 -9.03 -2.96
N LYS A 47 -21.99 -8.38 -4.09
CA LYS A 47 -21.59 -9.04 -5.34
C LYS A 47 -20.09 -9.34 -5.42
N ALA A 48 -19.28 -8.81 -4.50
CA ALA A 48 -17.83 -8.97 -4.53
C ALA A 48 -17.42 -10.43 -4.33
N ARG A 49 -16.53 -10.92 -5.20
CA ARG A 49 -15.89 -12.23 -5.11
C ARG A 49 -14.44 -12.07 -4.63
N HIS A 50 -13.87 -13.19 -4.20
CA HIS A 50 -12.47 -13.26 -3.78
C HIS A 50 -12.12 -12.22 -2.69
N THR A 51 -13.01 -12.02 -1.72
CA THR A 51 -12.88 -11.04 -0.62
C THR A 51 -12.14 -11.59 0.61
N ASN A 52 -11.69 -12.85 0.54
CA ASN A 52 -10.84 -13.45 1.57
C ASN A 52 -9.53 -12.66 1.71
N PHE A 53 -9.01 -12.57 2.93
CA PHE A 53 -7.86 -11.72 3.24
C PHE A 53 -6.66 -11.97 2.32
N GLY A 54 -6.29 -13.24 2.07
CA GLY A 54 -5.18 -13.56 1.16
C GLY A 54 -5.38 -13.07 -0.28
N GLN A 55 -6.61 -13.08 -0.80
CA GLN A 55 -6.89 -12.58 -2.14
C GLN A 55 -6.83 -11.06 -2.20
N VAL A 56 -7.33 -10.38 -1.16
CA VAL A 56 -7.25 -8.93 -1.03
C VAL A 56 -5.80 -8.46 -0.84
N PHE A 57 -5.00 -9.22 -0.07
CA PHE A 57 -3.56 -8.97 0.10
C PHE A 57 -2.79 -9.07 -1.22
N ILE A 58 -3.10 -10.07 -2.05
CA ILE A 58 -2.54 -10.16 -3.41
C ILE A 58 -2.97 -8.95 -4.24
N THR A 59 -4.23 -8.54 -4.15
CA THR A 59 -4.73 -7.35 -4.86
C THR A 59 -3.96 -6.08 -4.43
N SER A 60 -3.77 -5.85 -3.13
CA SER A 60 -2.98 -4.70 -2.65
C SER A 60 -1.52 -4.77 -3.12
N PHE A 61 -0.91 -5.95 -3.08
CA PHE A 61 0.45 -6.17 -3.58
C PHE A 61 0.58 -5.83 -5.08
N LEU A 62 -0.36 -6.31 -5.91
CA LEU A 62 -0.39 -6.01 -7.35
C LEU A 62 -0.58 -4.52 -7.63
N ILE A 63 -1.45 -3.83 -6.87
CA ILE A 63 -1.62 -2.38 -6.97
C ILE A 63 -0.31 -1.66 -6.63
N THR A 64 0.36 -2.06 -5.55
CA THR A 64 1.63 -1.43 -5.13
C THR A 64 2.72 -1.63 -6.17
N ILE A 65 2.86 -2.84 -6.74
CA ILE A 65 3.79 -3.10 -7.86
C ILE A 65 3.43 -2.23 -9.07
N ALA A 66 2.15 -2.16 -9.42
CA ALA A 66 1.70 -1.35 -10.56
C ALA A 66 2.06 0.13 -10.38
N PHE A 67 1.84 0.70 -9.19
CA PHE A 67 2.26 2.05 -8.86
C PHE A 67 3.79 2.18 -8.96
N ALA A 68 4.55 1.30 -8.32
CA ALA A 68 6.01 1.36 -8.32
C ALA A 68 6.59 1.32 -9.75
N LEU A 69 6.12 0.41 -10.60
CA LEU A 69 6.55 0.31 -11.99
C LEU A 69 6.18 1.56 -12.79
N ILE A 70 4.94 2.06 -12.65
CA ILE A 70 4.52 3.27 -13.36
C ILE A 70 5.40 4.45 -12.98
N PHE A 71 5.62 4.70 -11.68
CA PHE A 71 6.43 5.81 -11.21
C PHE A 71 7.93 5.65 -11.48
N LEU A 72 8.42 4.42 -11.64
CA LEU A 72 9.80 4.15 -12.05
C LEU A 72 10.07 4.58 -13.49
N PHE A 73 9.13 4.34 -14.40
CA PHE A 73 9.30 4.65 -15.83
C PHE A 73 8.69 5.99 -16.26
N MET A 74 7.73 6.51 -15.50
CA MET A 74 6.96 7.70 -15.85
C MET A 74 6.63 8.51 -14.58
N GLY A 75 7.01 9.79 -14.55
CA GLY A 75 6.69 10.70 -13.45
C GLY A 75 5.50 11.62 -13.72
N GLY A 76 5.08 12.37 -12.71
CA GLY A 76 4.13 13.47 -12.82
C GLY A 76 2.64 13.07 -12.85
N TRP A 77 1.78 14.04 -13.21
CA TRP A 77 0.32 13.91 -13.12
C TRP A 77 -0.25 12.81 -14.02
N LEU A 78 0.32 12.62 -15.21
CA LEU A 78 -0.12 11.58 -16.14
C LEU A 78 0.12 10.17 -15.57
N ALA A 79 1.27 9.96 -14.91
CA ALA A 79 1.58 8.70 -14.23
C ALA A 79 0.58 8.39 -13.12
N LEU A 80 0.22 9.40 -12.33
CA LEU A 80 -0.77 9.26 -11.27
C LEU A 80 -2.14 8.85 -11.83
N ILE A 81 -2.62 9.51 -12.89
CA ILE A 81 -3.90 9.17 -13.52
C ILE A 81 -3.90 7.72 -14.01
N ILE A 82 -2.84 7.30 -14.69
CA ILE A 82 -2.71 5.93 -15.22
C ILE A 82 -2.67 4.92 -14.07
N ALA A 83 -1.92 5.20 -13.00
CA ALA A 83 -1.82 4.34 -11.83
C ALA A 83 -3.18 4.16 -11.12
N ILE A 84 -3.95 5.24 -10.99
CA ILE A 84 -5.30 5.20 -10.40
C ILE A 84 -6.25 4.36 -11.27
N ILE A 85 -6.27 4.59 -12.59
CA ILE A 85 -7.10 3.81 -13.51
C ILE A 85 -6.75 2.32 -13.43
N LEU A 86 -5.45 2.01 -13.42
CA LEU A 86 -4.97 0.63 -13.36
C LEU A 86 -5.33 -0.03 -12.02
N MET A 87 -5.26 0.69 -10.91
CA MET A 87 -5.75 0.22 -9.61
C MET A 87 -7.23 -0.16 -9.66
N TRP A 88 -8.09 0.70 -10.24
CA TRP A 88 -9.51 0.40 -10.39
C TRP A 88 -9.76 -0.82 -11.28
N LEU A 89 -9.00 -0.97 -12.36
CA LEU A 89 -9.05 -2.16 -13.22
C LEU A 89 -8.66 -3.42 -12.44
N ILE A 90 -7.54 -3.39 -11.71
CA ILE A 90 -7.08 -4.51 -10.90
C ILE A 90 -8.16 -4.92 -9.90
N ILE A 91 -8.72 -3.97 -9.14
CA ILE A 91 -9.79 -4.24 -8.16
C ILE A 91 -11.04 -4.81 -8.86
N SER A 92 -11.48 -4.18 -9.95
CA SER A 92 -12.68 -4.57 -10.70
C SER A 92 -12.58 -6.01 -11.21
N PHE A 93 -11.46 -6.38 -11.84
CA PHE A 93 -11.26 -7.73 -12.37
C PHE A 93 -11.05 -8.77 -11.28
N ARG A 94 -10.22 -8.47 -10.27
CA ARG A 94 -9.89 -9.42 -9.20
C ARG A 94 -11.07 -9.72 -8.30
N HIS A 95 -11.95 -8.74 -8.05
CA HIS A 95 -13.07 -8.88 -7.13
C HIS A 95 -14.43 -8.98 -7.82
N ASN A 96 -14.48 -8.91 -9.15
CA ASN A 96 -15.69 -9.03 -9.97
C ASN A 96 -16.84 -8.10 -9.51
N ILE A 97 -16.52 -6.84 -9.21
CA ILE A 97 -17.49 -5.84 -8.74
C ILE A 97 -17.90 -4.81 -9.82
N GLY A 98 -17.20 -4.79 -10.96
CA GLY A 98 -17.36 -3.79 -12.01
C GLY A 98 -16.60 -2.49 -11.73
N PHE A 99 -16.32 -1.73 -12.78
CA PHE A 99 -15.40 -0.57 -12.72
C PHE A 99 -15.91 0.55 -11.80
N LEU A 100 -17.19 0.91 -11.91
CA LEU A 100 -17.78 1.95 -11.06
C LEU A 100 -17.76 1.54 -9.57
N ALA A 101 -18.04 0.28 -9.27
CA ALA A 101 -17.95 -0.21 -7.90
C ALA A 101 -16.50 -0.20 -7.39
N ALA A 102 -15.51 -0.50 -8.23
CA ALA A 102 -14.10 -0.41 -7.86
C ALA A 102 -13.68 1.01 -7.47
N ILE A 103 -14.18 2.03 -8.17
CA ILE A 103 -13.98 3.44 -7.78
C ILE A 103 -14.57 3.67 -6.38
N ILE A 104 -15.84 3.28 -6.16
CA ILE A 104 -16.51 3.49 -4.87
C ILE A 104 -15.79 2.73 -3.75
N VAL A 105 -15.31 1.50 -4.00
CA VAL A 105 -14.50 0.72 -3.05
C VAL A 105 -13.24 1.48 -2.66
N THR A 106 -12.52 2.08 -3.62
CA THR A 106 -11.32 2.86 -3.28
C THR A 106 -11.62 4.08 -2.44
N ILE A 107 -12.71 4.80 -2.74
CA ILE A 107 -13.17 5.94 -1.95
C ILE A 107 -13.54 5.48 -0.54
N LEU A 108 -14.31 4.39 -0.41
CA LEU A 108 -14.69 3.84 0.89
C LEU A 108 -13.48 3.38 1.70
N ALA A 109 -12.52 2.68 1.08
CA ALA A 109 -11.29 2.26 1.75
C ALA A 109 -10.52 3.47 2.31
N PHE A 110 -10.42 4.55 1.53
CA PHE A 110 -9.78 5.80 1.95
C PHE A 110 -10.54 6.50 3.08
N LEU A 111 -11.87 6.57 3.02
CA LEU A 111 -12.70 7.14 4.09
C LEU A 111 -12.58 6.34 5.40
N ILE A 112 -12.56 5.01 5.32
CA ILE A 112 -12.36 4.15 6.49
C ILE A 112 -10.96 4.37 7.06
N TYR A 113 -9.94 4.49 6.21
CA TYR A 113 -8.58 4.83 6.65
C TYR A 113 -8.53 6.15 7.41
N ILE A 114 -9.14 7.22 6.86
CA ILE A 114 -9.21 8.53 7.53
C ILE A 114 -9.88 8.39 8.90
N LEU A 115 -11.03 7.70 8.96
CA LEU A 115 -11.78 7.54 10.20
C LEU A 115 -10.95 6.80 11.26
N VAL A 116 -10.28 5.72 10.88
CA VAL A 116 -9.40 4.97 11.79
C VAL A 116 -8.21 5.82 12.24
N ALA A 117 -7.58 6.57 11.34
CA ALA A 117 -6.46 7.43 11.68
C ALA A 117 -6.86 8.56 12.66
N ILE A 118 -8.05 9.15 12.51
CA ILE A 118 -8.60 10.12 13.47
C ILE A 118 -8.81 9.47 14.84
N VAL A 119 -9.47 8.31 14.88
CA VAL A 119 -9.78 7.62 16.15
C VAL A 119 -8.50 7.26 16.90
N ILE A 120 -7.51 6.68 16.22
CA ILE A 120 -6.22 6.35 16.85
C ILE A 120 -5.49 7.62 17.28
N GLY A 121 -5.51 8.68 16.45
CA GLY A 121 -4.89 9.96 16.78
C GLY A 121 -5.45 10.60 18.05
N LEU A 122 -6.77 10.54 18.24
CA LEU A 122 -7.44 11.01 19.45
C LEU A 122 -7.04 10.20 20.69
N ILE A 123 -6.86 8.88 20.56
CA ILE A 123 -6.44 8.01 21.67
C ILE A 123 -5.00 8.30 22.11
N ILE A 124 -4.10 8.51 21.15
CA ILE A 124 -2.67 8.71 21.42
C ILE A 124 -2.36 10.19 21.71
N GLY A 125 -3.30 11.11 21.45
CA GLY A 125 -3.09 12.55 21.58
C GLY A 125 -2.16 13.12 20.50
N THR A 126 -2.13 12.51 19.32
CA THR A 126 -1.28 12.90 18.20
C THR A 126 -2.05 12.95 16.88
N THR A 127 -1.62 13.81 15.95
CA THR A 127 -2.23 13.88 14.62
C THR A 127 -1.55 12.87 13.69
N LEU A 128 -2.25 11.79 13.36
CA LEU A 128 -1.75 10.74 12.44
C LEU A 128 -2.01 11.05 10.96
N ILE A 129 -2.84 12.06 10.68
CA ILE A 129 -3.14 12.51 9.33
C ILE A 129 -2.35 13.78 9.08
N VAL A 130 -1.21 13.65 8.40
CA VAL A 130 -0.57 14.78 7.72
C VAL A 130 -1.03 14.68 6.27
N LEU A 131 -2.08 15.42 5.90
CA LEU A 131 -2.40 15.62 4.50
C LEU A 131 -1.33 16.58 3.96
N PRO A 132 -0.45 16.18 3.03
CA PRO A 132 0.47 17.10 2.41
C PRO A 132 -0.34 17.89 1.37
N PHE A 133 -0.99 18.96 1.82
CA PHE A 133 -1.44 20.03 0.96
C PHE A 133 -0.79 21.35 1.39
#